data_AF-A0A965PCU4-F1
#
_entry.id   AF-A0A965PCU4-F1
#
_cell.length_a   1.000
_cell.length_b   1.000
_cell.length_c   1.000
_cell.angle_alpha   90.00
_cell.angle_beta   90.00
_cell.angle_gamma   90.00
#
_symmetry.space_group_name_H-M   'P 1'
#
loop_
_entity.id
_entity.type
_entity.pdbx_description
1 polymer ?
#
loop_
_entity_poly.entity_id
_entity_poly.type
_entity_poly.pdbx_seq_one_letter_code
_entity_poly.pdbx_strand_id
1 'polypeptide(L)'
;MTQTQNAAQDTAPAAHLVQANGAPTDLRSLTTLRFMAAMWVAVYALWDNLAVGFKPAVIAKGYLGVELFFVLSGFILCHVYLASAGEKRFNYREFLWARIARVYPLHIATLLAVMALGFAALFAGMSIDSSVMSWASLPANIFMVHAWGLAPDAGWNHRSWSISAEWFAYLSFPVFAFVAWSLRRRPVLAVAGALALLAGLYFVFPRLAGFPLTEAT
;
A
#
# COMPACT_ATOMS: atom_id res chain seq x y z
N MET A 1 -29.37 -11.22 73.98
CA MET A 1 -29.27 -10.96 72.53
C MET A 1 -28.09 -10.00 72.35
N THR A 2 -26.87 -10.54 72.24
CA THR A 2 -26.10 -10.81 71.00
C THR A 2 -25.00 -9.74 70.90
N GLN A 3 -23.79 -10.01 71.42
CA GLN A 3 -22.60 -10.52 70.70
C GLN A 3 -22.02 -9.52 69.66
N THR A 4 -20.74 -9.15 69.85
CA THR A 4 -19.63 -9.05 68.85
C THR A 4 -19.85 -8.19 67.57
N GLN A 5 -18.92 -7.46 66.97
CA GLN A 5 -17.45 -7.40 66.92
C GLN A 5 -17.07 -6.28 65.91
N ASN A 6 -15.80 -5.84 65.96
CA ASN A 6 -14.89 -5.45 64.86
C ASN A 6 -15.31 -4.37 63.82
N ALA A 7 -14.55 -3.29 63.64
CA ALA A 7 -13.19 -3.23 63.08
C ALA A 7 -13.09 -3.72 61.62
N ALA A 8 -13.29 -2.77 60.69
CA ALA A 8 -12.71 -2.71 59.34
C ALA A 8 -12.95 -1.27 58.85
N GLN A 9 -11.94 -0.40 58.71
CA GLN A 9 -11.15 -0.31 57.49
C GLN A 9 -12.01 -0.59 56.24
N ASP A 10 -12.58 0.45 55.64
CA ASP A 10 -12.22 0.67 54.24
C ASP A 10 -12.35 2.15 53.84
N THR A 11 -11.20 2.72 53.54
CA THR A 11 -10.99 3.99 52.88
C THR A 11 -11.40 3.85 51.41
N ALA A 12 -12.55 4.42 51.02
CA ALA A 12 -12.86 4.63 49.60
C ALA A 12 -12.71 6.12 49.26
N PRO A 13 -11.76 6.51 48.40
CA PRO A 13 -11.40 7.90 48.17
C PRO A 13 -12.36 8.61 47.21
N ALA A 14 -12.26 9.93 47.25
CA ALA A 14 -12.84 10.90 46.35
C ALA A 14 -12.63 10.57 44.86
N ALA A 15 -13.56 11.10 44.06
CA ALA A 15 -13.35 11.69 42.74
C ALA A 15 -12.21 11.13 41.89
N HIS A 16 -12.54 10.66 40.68
CA HIS A 16 -12.04 11.23 39.42
C HIS A 16 -12.39 10.33 38.23
N LEU A 17 -12.99 10.95 37.21
CA LEU A 17 -12.92 10.54 35.80
C LEU A 17 -13.68 9.23 35.47
N VAL A 18 -14.93 9.34 35.04
CA VAL A 18 -15.25 9.29 33.60
C VAL A 18 -13.98 9.40 32.74
N GLN A 19 -13.23 8.31 32.64
CA GLN A 19 -12.34 8.10 31.52
C GLN A 19 -13.22 7.79 30.31
N ALA A 20 -13.75 8.85 29.70
CA ALA A 20 -13.91 8.89 28.27
C ALA A 20 -12.50 8.86 27.65
N ASN A 21 -11.80 7.74 27.81
CA ASN A 21 -10.65 7.45 26.97
C ASN A 21 -11.24 7.28 25.58
N GLY A 22 -11.14 8.33 24.77
CA GLY A 22 -11.35 8.26 23.35
C GLY A 22 -10.56 7.06 22.84
N ALA A 23 -11.26 6.01 22.44
CA ALA A 23 -10.63 4.88 21.82
C ALA A 23 -9.74 5.44 20.69
N PRO A 24 -8.44 5.08 20.61
CA PRO A 24 -7.69 5.37 19.40
C PRO A 24 -8.51 4.79 18.26
N THR A 25 -8.88 5.62 17.27
CA THR A 25 -9.77 5.23 16.18
C THR A 25 -9.32 3.86 15.64
N ASP A 26 -10.09 2.80 15.92
CA ASP A 26 -9.59 1.43 15.77
C ASP A 26 -9.55 1.05 14.28
N LEU A 27 -8.43 1.35 13.61
CA LEU A 27 -8.18 0.99 12.22
C LEU A 27 -7.81 -0.50 12.06
N ARG A 28 -7.94 -1.31 13.11
CA ARG A 28 -7.62 -2.74 13.09
C ARG A 28 -8.46 -3.48 12.06
N SER A 29 -9.75 -3.18 11.95
CA SER A 29 -10.63 -3.79 10.94
C SER A 29 -10.13 -3.53 9.51
N LEU A 30 -9.67 -2.31 9.22
CA LEU A 30 -9.11 -1.96 7.89
C LEU A 30 -7.76 -2.62 7.65
N THR A 31 -6.97 -2.81 8.71
CA THR A 31 -5.69 -3.52 8.64
C THR A 31 -5.90 -4.99 8.31
N THR A 32 -6.89 -5.64 8.94
CA THR A 32 -7.30 -7.01 8.62
C THR A 32 -7.79 -7.11 7.18
N LEU A 33 -8.59 -6.13 6.72
CA LEU A 33 -9.10 -6.11 5.34
C LEU A 33 -7.97 -5.99 4.30
N ARG A 34 -6.95 -5.16 4.58
CA ARG A 34 -5.73 -5.09 3.77
C ARG A 34 -4.96 -6.40 3.73
N PHE A 35 -4.84 -7.07 4.88
CA PHE A 35 -4.19 -8.38 4.94
C PHE A 35 -4.94 -9.42 4.11
N MET A 36 -6.28 -9.47 4.21
CA MET A 36 -7.12 -10.33 3.38
C MET A 36 -6.97 -10.01 1.88
N ALA A 37 -6.93 -8.73 1.51
CA ALA A 37 -6.70 -8.31 0.13
C ALA A 37 -5.32 -8.78 -0.38
N ALA A 38 -4.26 -8.60 0.41
CA ALA A 38 -2.92 -9.06 0.05
C ALA A 38 -2.82 -10.59 -0.06
N MET A 39 -3.49 -11.32 0.84
CA MET A 39 -3.57 -12.78 0.77
C MET A 39 -4.31 -13.25 -0.48
N TRP A 40 -5.37 -12.57 -0.88
CA TRP A 40 -6.09 -12.89 -2.10
C TRP A 40 -5.21 -12.70 -3.35
N VAL A 41 -4.42 -11.63 -3.40
CA VAL A 41 -3.43 -11.40 -4.46
C VAL A 41 -2.35 -12.49 -4.47
N ALA A 42 -1.85 -12.87 -3.28
CA ALA A 42 -0.86 -13.94 -3.17
C ALA A 42 -1.39 -15.28 -3.69
N VAL A 43 -2.63 -15.66 -3.32
CA VAL A 43 -3.26 -16.89 -3.82
C VAL A 43 -3.46 -16.82 -5.33
N TYR A 44 -4.00 -15.72 -5.85
CA TYR A 44 -4.17 -15.53 -7.30
C TYR A 44 -2.87 -15.74 -8.06
N ALA A 45 -1.80 -15.17 -7.54
CA ALA A 45 -0.53 -15.11 -8.23
C ALA A 45 0.37 -16.34 -7.97
N LEU A 46 -0.07 -17.26 -7.10
CA LEU A 46 0.50 -18.60 -6.92
C LEU A 46 -0.31 -19.67 -7.65
N TRP A 47 -1.62 -19.47 -7.83
CA TRP A 47 -2.58 -20.48 -8.32
C TRP A 47 -2.14 -21.16 -9.60
N ASP A 48 -1.66 -20.38 -10.57
CA ASP A 48 -1.28 -20.92 -11.89
C ASP A 48 -0.03 -21.82 -11.81
N ASN A 49 0.76 -21.73 -10.73
CA ASN A 49 1.91 -22.60 -10.46
C ASN A 49 1.55 -23.87 -9.67
N LEU A 50 0.34 -23.99 -9.13
CA LEU A 50 -0.08 -25.17 -8.37
C LEU A 50 -0.51 -26.35 -9.29
N ALA A 51 -0.55 -26.14 -10.61
CA ALA A 51 -0.96 -27.14 -11.60
C ALA A 51 -2.34 -27.79 -11.31
N VAL A 52 -3.20 -27.09 -10.57
CA VAL A 52 -4.58 -27.49 -10.32
C VAL A 52 -5.41 -27.17 -11.56
N GLY A 53 -6.01 -28.19 -12.19
CA GLY A 53 -6.76 -28.07 -13.44
C GLY A 53 -8.06 -27.27 -13.38
N PHE A 54 -8.30 -26.50 -12.31
CA PHE A 54 -9.44 -25.61 -12.15
C PHE A 54 -9.00 -24.31 -11.49
N LYS A 55 -9.72 -23.20 -11.76
CA LYS A 55 -9.49 -21.91 -11.11
C LYS A 55 -10.83 -21.34 -10.64
N PRO A 56 -11.14 -21.34 -9.33
CA PRO A 56 -12.37 -20.76 -8.80
C PRO A 56 -12.51 -19.30 -9.23
N ALA A 57 -13.75 -18.87 -9.50
CA ALA A 57 -14.03 -17.51 -9.97
C ALA A 57 -13.47 -16.42 -9.02
N VAL A 58 -13.54 -16.66 -7.70
CA VAL A 58 -12.96 -15.76 -6.70
C VAL A 58 -11.45 -15.61 -6.91
N ILE A 59 -10.73 -16.70 -7.15
CA ILE A 59 -9.29 -16.67 -7.36
C ILE A 59 -8.95 -16.03 -8.70
N ALA A 60 -9.71 -16.33 -9.76
CA ALA A 60 -9.57 -15.69 -11.07
C ALA A 60 -9.69 -14.16 -11.01
N LYS A 61 -10.40 -13.62 -10.02
CA LYS A 61 -10.56 -12.18 -9.80
C LYS A 61 -9.62 -11.59 -8.75
N GLY A 62 -8.56 -12.30 -8.33
CA GLY A 62 -7.66 -11.81 -7.28
C GLY A 62 -6.84 -10.58 -7.63
N TYR A 63 -6.78 -10.17 -8.92
CA TYR A 63 -6.26 -8.85 -9.30
C TYR A 63 -7.05 -7.70 -8.65
N LEU A 64 -8.34 -7.88 -8.35
CA LEU A 64 -9.16 -6.90 -7.61
C LEU A 64 -8.68 -6.72 -6.16
N GLY A 65 -7.95 -7.69 -5.61
CA GLY A 65 -7.31 -7.55 -4.30
C GLY A 65 -6.27 -6.43 -4.29
N VAL A 66 -5.60 -6.18 -5.42
CA VAL A 66 -4.63 -5.08 -5.55
C VAL A 66 -5.35 -3.73 -5.49
N GLU A 67 -6.43 -3.57 -6.25
CA GLU A 67 -7.29 -2.39 -6.24
C GLU A 67 -7.81 -2.07 -4.83
N LEU A 68 -8.35 -3.10 -4.14
CA LEU A 68 -8.83 -2.97 -2.78
C LEU A 68 -7.71 -2.55 -1.81
N PHE A 69 -6.53 -3.16 -1.93
CA PHE A 69 -5.38 -2.81 -1.09
C PHE A 69 -4.96 -1.35 -1.26
N PHE A 70 -4.91 -0.84 -2.49
CA PHE A 70 -4.56 0.55 -2.76
C PHE A 70 -5.61 1.53 -2.26
N VAL A 71 -6.90 1.26 -2.48
CA VAL A 71 -7.99 2.10 -1.97
C VAL A 71 -7.94 2.22 -0.45
N LEU A 72 -7.78 1.09 0.25
CA LEU A 72 -7.66 1.09 1.72
C LEU A 72 -6.40 1.81 2.19
N SER A 73 -5.28 1.65 1.48
CA SER A 73 -4.02 2.33 1.80
C SER A 73 -4.14 3.83 1.66
N GLY A 74 -4.74 4.32 0.57
CA GLY A 74 -5.02 5.73 0.34
C GLY A 74 -5.99 6.32 1.37
N PHE A 75 -7.04 5.57 1.73
CA PHE A 75 -7.98 5.97 2.79
C PHE A 75 -7.27 6.15 4.13
N ILE A 76 -6.49 5.16 4.60
CA ILE A 76 -5.75 5.24 5.86
C ILE A 76 -4.78 6.42 5.82
N LEU A 77 -4.08 6.60 4.70
CA LEU A 77 -3.11 7.67 4.53
C LEU A 77 -3.77 9.06 4.67
N CYS A 78 -4.92 9.26 4.01
CA CYS A 78 -5.70 10.49 4.13
C CYS A 78 -6.26 10.67 5.54
N HIS A 79 -6.83 9.62 6.13
CA HIS A 79 -7.42 9.68 7.46
C HIS A 79 -6.41 10.13 8.53
N VAL A 80 -5.16 9.65 8.43
CA VAL A 80 -4.11 9.96 9.41
C VAL A 80 -3.45 11.31 9.15
N TYR A 81 -3.16 11.67 7.89
CA TYR A 81 -2.28 12.81 7.58
C TYR A 81 -2.98 14.02 6.98
N LEU A 82 -4.21 13.90 6.44
CA LEU A 82 -4.85 15.00 5.69
C LEU A 82 -5.11 16.24 6.57
N ALA A 83 -5.58 16.04 7.80
CA ALA A 83 -5.82 17.15 8.73
C ALA A 83 -4.52 17.88 9.10
N SER A 84 -3.48 17.11 9.44
CA SER A 84 -2.15 17.67 9.75
C SER A 84 -1.56 18.45 8.57
N ALA A 85 -1.71 17.92 7.35
CA ALA A 85 -1.28 18.59 6.12
C ALA A 85 -2.03 19.90 5.88
N GLY A 86 -3.35 19.87 6.04
CA GLY A 86 -4.23 21.01 5.88
C GLY A 86 -4.00 22.16 6.87
N GLU A 87 -3.58 21.81 8.09
CA GLU A 87 -3.29 22.76 9.16
C GLU A 87 -1.81 23.18 9.23
N LYS A 88 -1.02 22.82 8.21
CA LYS A 88 0.42 23.13 8.12
C LYS A 88 1.25 22.58 9.28
N ARG A 89 0.77 21.51 9.93
CA ARG A 89 1.46 20.76 11.00
C ARG A 89 2.21 19.53 10.46
N PHE A 90 2.14 19.30 9.15
CA PHE A 90 2.71 18.13 8.49
C PHE A 90 4.20 18.30 8.18
N ASN A 91 5.01 17.41 8.74
CA ASN A 91 6.43 17.29 8.41
C ASN A 91 6.62 16.23 7.31
N TYR A 92 6.88 16.69 6.09
CA TYR A 92 7.05 15.80 4.94
C TYR A 92 8.27 14.88 5.05
N ARG A 93 9.38 15.36 5.65
CA ARG A 93 10.61 14.57 5.80
C ARG A 93 10.40 13.40 6.76
N GLU A 94 9.77 13.68 7.90
CA GLU A 94 9.43 12.67 8.90
C GLU A 94 8.44 11.65 8.34
N PHE A 95 7.44 12.13 7.60
CA PHE A 95 6.51 11.28 6.88
C PHE A 95 7.22 10.31 5.93
N LEU A 96 8.06 10.82 5.02
CA LEU A 96 8.78 9.96 4.06
C LEU A 96 9.71 8.98 4.77
N TRP A 97 10.42 9.42 5.81
CA TRP A 97 11.30 8.55 6.57
C TRP A 97 10.56 7.37 7.19
N ALA A 98 9.41 7.61 7.83
CA ALA A 98 8.56 6.56 8.39
C ALA A 98 8.06 5.57 7.32
N ARG A 99 7.82 6.04 6.09
CA ARG A 99 7.39 5.18 4.98
C ARG A 99 8.52 4.35 4.40
N ILE A 100 9.67 4.97 4.13
CA ILE A 100 10.86 4.26 3.66
C ILE A 100 11.27 3.19 4.67
N ALA A 101 11.36 3.53 5.96
CA ALA A 101 11.72 2.59 7.01
C ALA A 101 10.78 1.37 7.10
N ARG A 102 9.53 1.51 6.64
CA ARG A 102 8.54 0.44 6.58
C ARG A 102 8.67 -0.43 5.33
N VAL A 103 8.81 0.16 4.14
CA VAL A 103 8.70 -0.58 2.86
C VAL A 103 10.05 -1.01 2.31
N TYR A 104 11.09 -0.19 2.48
CA TYR A 104 12.39 -0.39 1.85
C TYR A 104 13.14 -1.64 2.35
N PRO A 105 13.14 -1.97 3.67
CA PRO A 105 13.82 -3.18 4.15
C PRO A 105 13.25 -4.46 3.52
N LEU A 106 11.92 -4.55 3.42
CA LEU A 106 11.25 -5.69 2.81
C LEU A 106 11.51 -5.75 1.30
N HIS A 107 11.47 -4.60 0.62
CA HIS A 107 11.77 -4.52 -0.81
C HIS A 107 13.17 -5.02 -1.13
N ILE A 108 14.19 -4.54 -0.40
CA ILE A 108 15.58 -4.99 -0.59
C ILE A 108 15.72 -6.47 -0.24
N ALA A 109 15.13 -6.96 0.85
CA ALA A 109 15.18 -8.38 1.20
C ALA A 109 14.62 -9.28 0.09
N THR A 110 13.46 -8.92 -0.47
CA THR A 110 12.84 -9.68 -1.56
C THR A 110 13.59 -9.54 -2.87
N LEU A 111 14.13 -8.36 -3.18
CA LEU A 111 15.00 -8.15 -4.34
C LEU A 111 16.23 -9.06 -4.26
N LEU A 112 16.95 -9.04 -3.13
CA LEU A 112 18.12 -9.90 -2.90
C LEU A 112 17.76 -11.39 -3.00
N ALA A 113 16.62 -11.80 -2.45
CA ALA A 113 16.16 -13.19 -2.55
C ALA A 113 15.91 -13.62 -3.99
N VAL A 114 15.27 -12.78 -4.81
CA VAL A 114 15.05 -13.08 -6.23
C VAL A 114 16.35 -13.06 -7.03
N MET A 115 17.28 -12.14 -6.73
CA MET A 115 18.62 -12.17 -7.34
C MET A 115 19.34 -13.49 -7.02
N ALA A 116 19.33 -13.92 -5.75
CA ALA A 116 19.95 -15.17 -5.34
C ALA A 116 19.32 -16.38 -6.04
N LEU A 117 18.00 -16.40 -6.17
CA LEU A 117 17.28 -17.44 -6.92
C LEU A 117 17.66 -17.46 -8.41
N GLY A 118 17.76 -16.28 -9.03
CA GLY A 118 18.21 -16.14 -10.42
C GLY A 118 19.62 -16.69 -10.64
N PHE A 119 20.58 -16.32 -9.78
CA PHE A 119 21.93 -16.87 -9.85
C PHE A 119 21.97 -18.38 -9.59
N ALA A 120 21.22 -18.88 -8.60
CA ALA A 120 21.13 -20.31 -8.34
C ALA A 120 20.59 -21.09 -9.54
N ALA A 121 19.62 -20.52 -10.26
CA ALA A 121 19.07 -21.14 -11.46
C ALA A 121 20.08 -21.16 -12.62
N LEU A 122 20.89 -20.11 -12.80
CA LEU A 122 22.00 -20.11 -13.76
C LEU A 122 23.06 -21.18 -13.41
N PHE A 123 23.42 -21.30 -12.12
CA PHE A 123 24.35 -22.35 -11.66
C PHE A 123 23.81 -23.77 -11.88
N ALA A 124 22.49 -23.94 -11.82
CA ALA A 124 21.81 -25.20 -12.13
C ALA A 124 21.68 -25.48 -13.64
N GLY A 125 22.18 -24.59 -14.50
CA GLY A 125 22.13 -24.74 -15.96
C GLY A 125 20.76 -24.43 -16.58
N MET A 126 19.86 -23.76 -15.84
CA MET A 126 18.58 -23.32 -16.38
C MET A 126 18.74 -22.07 -17.23
N SER A 127 18.08 -22.02 -18.39
CA SER A 127 18.00 -20.82 -19.21
C SER A 127 17.03 -19.81 -18.58
N ILE A 128 17.51 -18.61 -18.30
CA ILE A 128 16.70 -17.48 -17.82
C ILE A 128 16.64 -16.44 -18.93
N ASP A 129 15.45 -15.90 -19.17
CA ASP A 129 15.27 -14.79 -20.12
C ASP A 129 16.08 -13.57 -19.67
N SER A 130 16.79 -12.93 -20.61
CA SER A 130 17.61 -11.74 -20.33
C SER A 130 16.82 -10.57 -19.73
N SER A 131 15.52 -10.48 -20.01
CA SER A 131 14.62 -9.47 -19.43
C SER A 131 14.41 -9.65 -17.92
N VAL A 132 14.49 -10.89 -17.41
CA VAL A 132 14.30 -11.20 -15.98
C VAL A 132 15.51 -10.78 -15.15
N MET A 133 16.73 -10.91 -15.68
CA MET A 133 17.97 -10.44 -15.05
C MET A 133 18.54 -9.22 -15.78
N SER A 134 17.67 -8.26 -16.12
CA SER A 134 18.06 -7.02 -16.80
C SER A 134 18.80 -6.08 -15.85
N TRP A 135 20.13 -5.96 -16.03
CA TRP A 135 20.96 -5.01 -15.28
C TRP A 135 20.55 -3.55 -15.50
N ALA A 136 19.97 -3.23 -16.66
CA ALA A 136 19.43 -1.92 -16.95
C ALA A 136 18.23 -1.55 -16.05
N SER A 137 17.45 -2.55 -15.63
CA SER A 137 16.32 -2.36 -14.70
C SER A 137 16.74 -2.33 -13.22
N LEU A 138 17.99 -2.67 -12.89
CA LEU A 138 18.45 -2.76 -11.50
C LEU A 138 18.42 -1.40 -10.76
N PRO A 139 18.90 -0.28 -11.33
CA PRO A 139 18.80 1.02 -10.67
C PRO A 139 17.34 1.40 -10.36
N ALA A 140 16.43 1.16 -11.29
CA ALA A 140 15.01 1.44 -11.10
C ALA A 140 14.39 0.56 -9.99
N ASN A 141 14.85 -0.69 -9.85
CA ASN A 141 14.47 -1.55 -8.73
C ASN A 141 15.00 -1.02 -7.40
N ILE A 142 16.27 -0.61 -7.31
CA ILE A 142 16.89 -0.07 -6.09
C ILE A 142 16.16 1.19 -5.61
N PHE A 143 15.83 2.10 -6.53
CA PHE A 143 15.11 3.34 -6.19
C PHE A 143 13.59 3.17 -6.07
N MET A 144 13.05 1.95 -6.25
CA MET A 144 11.61 1.65 -6.25
C MET A 144 10.83 2.48 -7.29
N VAL A 145 11.43 2.76 -8.45
CA VAL A 145 10.81 3.52 -9.56
C VAL A 145 10.59 2.66 -10.81
N HIS A 146 10.77 1.35 -10.71
CA HIS A 146 10.65 0.41 -11.82
C HIS A 146 9.22 0.31 -12.39
N ALA A 147 8.17 0.63 -11.61
CA ALA A 147 6.79 0.65 -12.11
C ALA A 147 6.36 2.00 -12.71
N TRP A 148 7.27 2.98 -12.81
CA TRP A 148 6.94 4.33 -13.27
C TRP A 148 7.12 4.51 -14.79
N GLY A 149 7.46 3.42 -15.50
CA GLY A 149 7.83 3.45 -16.92
C GLY A 149 9.29 3.87 -17.17
N LEU A 150 10.13 3.93 -16.13
CA LEU A 150 11.55 4.28 -16.25
C LEU A 150 12.45 3.05 -16.47
N ALA A 151 11.95 1.85 -16.17
CA ALA A 151 12.68 0.61 -16.41
C ALA A 151 12.32 0.07 -17.81
N PRO A 152 13.31 -0.43 -18.59
CA PRO A 152 13.05 -1.02 -19.89
C PRO A 152 12.24 -2.32 -19.79
N ASP A 153 12.47 -3.09 -18.72
CA ASP A 153 11.84 -4.38 -18.47
C ASP A 153 11.38 -4.49 -17.01
N ALA A 154 10.41 -5.37 -16.75
CA ALA A 154 10.00 -5.80 -15.41
C ALA A 154 11.04 -6.75 -14.75
N GLY A 155 12.33 -6.41 -14.86
CA GLY A 155 13.44 -7.22 -14.39
C GLY A 155 13.57 -7.28 -12.88
N TRP A 156 14.28 -8.31 -12.41
CA TRP A 156 14.53 -8.69 -11.03
C TRP A 156 13.27 -9.03 -10.25
N ASN A 157 12.60 -8.04 -9.65
CA ASN A 157 11.49 -8.28 -8.74
C ASN A 157 10.18 -7.75 -9.33
N HIS A 158 9.69 -8.39 -10.39
CA HIS A 158 8.44 -7.99 -11.07
C HIS A 158 7.27 -7.83 -10.08
N ARG A 159 7.17 -8.70 -9.07
CA ARG A 159 6.07 -8.69 -8.08
C ARG A 159 6.09 -7.47 -7.16
N SER A 160 7.21 -6.73 -7.10
CA SER A 160 7.35 -5.52 -6.29
C SER A 160 6.79 -4.24 -6.93
N TRP A 161 6.19 -4.34 -8.12
CA TRP A 161 5.60 -3.18 -8.81
C TRP A 161 4.61 -2.40 -7.93
N SER A 162 3.86 -3.09 -7.06
CA SER A 162 2.91 -2.45 -6.15
C SER A 162 3.61 -1.59 -5.08
N ILE A 163 4.81 -1.98 -4.64
CA ILE A 163 5.63 -1.18 -3.72
C ILE A 163 6.13 0.08 -4.44
N SER A 164 6.53 -0.04 -5.70
CA SER A 164 6.93 1.11 -6.53
C SER A 164 5.79 2.10 -6.76
N ALA A 165 4.56 1.61 -6.97
CA ALA A 165 3.36 2.44 -7.05
C ALA A 165 3.00 3.09 -5.68
N GLU A 166 3.13 2.34 -4.58
CA GLU A 166 2.93 2.88 -3.22
C GLU A 166 3.94 3.99 -2.90
N TRP A 167 5.19 3.84 -3.35
CA TRP A 167 6.22 4.86 -3.23
C TRP A 167 5.89 6.14 -3.99
N PHE A 168 5.38 6.03 -5.22
CA PHE A 168 4.86 7.17 -5.98
C PHE A 168 3.74 7.90 -5.22
N ALA A 169 2.81 7.14 -4.64
CA ALA A 169 1.72 7.71 -3.85
C ALA A 169 2.23 8.49 -2.61
N TYR A 170 3.29 8.01 -1.97
CA TYR A 170 3.91 8.73 -0.84
C TYR A 170 4.60 10.02 -1.27
N LEU A 171 5.31 10.01 -2.39
CA LEU A 171 5.98 11.21 -2.91
C LEU A 171 4.99 12.28 -3.39
N SER A 172 3.89 11.86 -4.01
CA SER A 172 2.83 12.75 -4.49
C SER A 172 1.85 13.19 -3.40
N PHE A 173 1.94 12.61 -2.20
CA PHE A 173 1.00 12.85 -1.10
C PHE A 173 0.83 14.34 -0.72
N PRO A 174 1.87 15.20 -0.66
CA PRO A 174 1.67 16.61 -0.30
C PRO A 174 0.79 17.36 -1.30
N VAL A 175 0.98 17.09 -2.59
CA VAL A 175 0.16 17.67 -3.67
C VAL A 175 -1.26 17.17 -3.56
N PHE A 176 -1.44 15.86 -3.38
CA PHE A 176 -2.74 15.25 -3.19
C PHE A 176 -3.46 15.81 -1.96
N ALA A 177 -2.77 15.91 -0.82
CA ALA A 177 -3.31 16.42 0.43
C ALA A 177 -3.72 17.89 0.31
N PHE A 178 -2.95 18.72 -0.40
CA PHE A 178 -3.31 20.10 -0.68
C PHE A 178 -4.61 20.21 -1.50
N VAL A 179 -4.73 19.43 -2.57
CA VAL A 179 -5.94 19.38 -3.41
C VAL A 179 -7.13 18.86 -2.60
N ALA A 180 -6.99 17.70 -1.95
CA ALA A 180 -8.04 17.09 -1.15
C ALA A 180 -8.50 17.99 0.01
N TRP A 181 -7.58 18.68 0.68
CA TRP A 181 -7.92 19.64 1.73
C TRP A 181 -8.70 20.83 1.19
N SER A 182 -8.30 21.36 0.03
CA SER A 182 -8.97 22.50 -0.62
C SER A 182 -10.39 22.15 -1.08
N LEU A 183 -10.61 20.90 -1.52
CA LEU A 183 -11.90 20.41 -2.00
C LEU A 183 -12.76 19.74 -0.91
N ARG A 184 -12.31 19.65 0.35
CA ARG A 184 -13.03 18.94 1.43
C ARG A 184 -14.45 19.43 1.69
N ARG A 185 -14.74 20.71 1.39
CA ARG A 185 -16.08 21.32 1.54
C ARG A 185 -16.92 21.26 0.25
N ARG A 186 -16.38 20.68 -0.83
CA ARG A 186 -16.99 20.63 -2.17
C ARG A 186 -16.91 19.20 -2.74
N PRO A 187 -17.61 18.22 -2.15
CA PRO A 187 -17.47 16.81 -2.52
C PRO A 187 -17.84 16.54 -3.98
N VAL A 188 -18.86 17.22 -4.52
CA VAL A 188 -19.25 17.07 -5.93
C VAL A 188 -18.12 17.52 -6.87
N LEU A 189 -17.44 18.62 -6.54
CA LEU A 189 -16.30 19.09 -7.33
C LEU A 189 -15.10 18.14 -7.22
N ALA A 190 -14.89 17.51 -6.06
CA ALA A 190 -13.86 16.50 -5.87
C ALA A 190 -14.10 15.27 -6.74
N VAL A 191 -15.34 14.76 -6.75
CA VAL A 191 -15.75 13.63 -7.59
C VAL A 191 -15.64 13.99 -9.07
N ALA A 192 -16.16 15.16 -9.48
CA ALA A 192 -16.06 15.63 -10.85
C ALA A 192 -14.59 15.79 -11.30
N GLY A 193 -13.73 16.33 -10.43
CA GLY A 193 -12.30 16.46 -10.68
C GLY A 193 -11.59 15.10 -10.82
N ALA A 194 -11.94 14.12 -9.97
CA ALA A 194 -11.41 12.77 -10.08
C ALA A 194 -11.85 12.08 -11.39
N LEU A 195 -13.13 12.20 -11.77
CA LEU A 195 -13.64 11.67 -13.04
C LEU A 195 -12.98 12.35 -14.25
N ALA A 196 -12.79 13.68 -14.19
CA ALA A 196 -12.11 14.42 -15.23
C ALA A 196 -10.62 14.02 -15.35
N LEU A 197 -9.94 13.77 -14.23
CA LEU A 197 -8.58 13.25 -14.22
C LEU A 197 -8.49 11.87 -14.86
N LEU A 198 -9.40 10.96 -14.52
CA LEU A 198 -9.45 9.62 -15.11
C LEU A 198 -9.73 9.67 -16.62
N ALA A 199 -10.69 10.48 -17.05
CA ALA A 199 -10.98 10.69 -18.47
C ALA A 199 -9.78 11.33 -19.19
N GLY A 200 -9.15 12.33 -18.57
CA GLY A 200 -7.94 12.98 -19.10
C GLY A 200 -6.81 11.98 -19.28
N LEU A 201 -6.55 11.13 -18.28
CA LEU A 201 -5.55 10.07 -18.37
C LEU A 201 -5.87 9.12 -19.53
N TYR A 202 -7.14 8.68 -19.66
CA TYR A 202 -7.61 7.81 -20.73
C TYR A 202 -7.30 8.35 -22.13
N PHE A 203 -7.53 9.63 -22.37
CA PHE A 203 -7.30 10.24 -23.67
C PHE A 203 -5.85 10.69 -23.89
N VAL A 204 -5.16 11.16 -22.86
CA VAL A 204 -3.81 11.75 -23.00
C VAL A 204 -2.74 10.66 -23.04
N PHE A 205 -2.88 9.59 -22.26
CA PHE A 205 -1.86 8.55 -22.17
C PHE A 205 -1.50 7.93 -23.53
N PRO A 206 -2.46 7.53 -24.39
CA PRO A 206 -2.09 6.94 -25.68
C PRO A 206 -1.32 7.91 -26.59
N ARG A 207 -1.55 9.21 -26.44
CA ARG A 207 -0.83 10.25 -27.20
C ARG A 207 0.62 10.42 -26.75
N LEU A 208 0.90 10.12 -25.49
CA LEU A 208 2.24 10.22 -24.91
C LEU A 208 3.01 8.90 -25.04
N ALA A 209 2.34 7.78 -24.75
CA ALA A 209 2.94 6.46 -24.67
C ALA A 209 2.98 5.72 -26.02
N GLY A 210 2.13 6.10 -26.98
CA GLY A 210 2.05 5.45 -28.29
C GLY A 210 1.25 4.15 -28.31
N PHE A 211 0.64 3.75 -27.19
CA PHE A 211 -0.23 2.57 -27.07
C PHE A 211 -1.41 2.81 -26.12
N PRO A 212 -2.51 2.03 -26.22
CA PRO A 212 -3.68 2.21 -25.37
C PRO A 212 -3.39 1.91 -23.89
N LEU A 213 -4.06 2.62 -22.98
CA LEU A 213 -4.01 2.32 -21.53
C LEU A 213 -4.42 0.89 -21.18
N THR A 214 -5.29 0.28 -21.99
CA THR A 214 -5.75 -1.09 -21.80
C THR A 214 -4.68 -2.13 -22.10
N GLU A 215 -3.61 -1.76 -22.79
CA GLU A 215 -2.46 -2.62 -23.08
C GLU A 215 -1.29 -2.35 -22.12
N ALA A 216 -1.41 -1.33 -21.25
CA ALA A 216 -0.38 -0.95 -20.29
C ALA A 216 -0.36 -1.81 -19.02
N THR A 217 -1.32 -2.74 -18.88
CA THR A 217 -1.54 -3.62 -17.71
C THR A 217 -1.42 -5.07 -18.10
#